data_AF-A0A966QA22-F1
#
_entry.id   AF-A0A966QA22-F1
#
_cell.length_a   1.000
_cell.length_b   1.000
_cell.length_c   1.000
_cell.angle_alpha   90.00
_cell.angle_beta   90.00
_cell.angle_gamma   90.00
#
_symmetry.space_group_name_H-M   'P 1'
#
loop_
_entity.id
_entity.type
_entity.pdbx_description
1 polymer ?
#
loop_
_entity_poly.entity_id
_entity_poly.type
_entity_poly.pdbx_seq_one_letter_code
_entity_poly.pdbx_strand_id
1 'polypeptide(L)' 'MKSVEIQQRWLKFFEKTNSLGLTHTVVPSASLIADDPNLLLVNAGMVPF' A
#
# COMPACT_ATOMS: atom_id res chain seq x y z
N MET A 1 -14.76 -3.93 15.09
CA MET A 1 -13.41 -3.74 14.53
C MET A 1 -13.33 -2.34 13.96
N LYS A 2 -12.34 -1.55 14.35
CA LYS A 2 -12.14 -0.17 13.87
C LYS A 2 -11.37 -0.19 12.55
N SER A 3 -11.55 0.82 11.68
CA SER A 3 -10.84 0.90 10.40
C SER A 3 -9.31 0.84 10.56
N VAL A 4 -8.79 1.47 11.61
CA VAL A 4 -7.36 1.40 11.96
C VAL A 4 -6.88 -0.03 12.25
N GLU A 5 -7.72 -0.86 12.89
CA GLU A 5 -7.39 -2.26 13.18
C GLU A 5 -7.37 -3.10 11.89
N ILE A 6 -8.29 -2.85 10.96
CA ILE A 6 -8.34 -3.54 9.66
C ILE A 6 -7.09 -3.24 8.85
N GLN A 7 -6.73 -1.95 8.73
CA GLN A 7 -5.54 -1.51 8.01
C GLN A 7 -4.27 -2.17 8.57
N GLN A 8 -4.09 -2.13 9.89
CA GLN A 8 -2.93 -2.74 10.54
C GLN A 8 -2.87 -4.26 10.33
N ARG A 9 -4.01 -4.96 10.39
CA ARG A 9 -4.07 -6.40 10.14
C ARG A 9 -3.71 -6.76 8.71
N TRP A 10 -4.16 -5.98 7.74
CA TRP A 10 -3.82 -6.18 6.33
C TRP A 10 -2.32 -6.02 6.09
N LEU A 11 -1.71 -4.94 6.59
CA LEU A 11 -0.28 -4.69 6.43
C LEU A 11 0.56 -5.81 7.07
N LYS A 12 0.22 -6.23 8.30
CA LYS A 12 0.92 -7.32 9.00
C LYS A 12 0.83 -8.67 8.27
N PHE A 13 -0.31 -8.94 7.63
CA PHE A 13 -0.50 -10.18 6.88
C PHE A 13 0.48 -10.27 5.71
N PHE A 14 0.60 -9.22 4.89
CA PHE A 14 1.54 -9.22 3.76
C PHE A 14 3.00 -9.12 4.19
N GLU A 15 3.27 -8.41 5.29
CA GLU A 15 4.62 -8.32 5.87
C GLU A 15 5.15 -9.70 6.28
N LYS A 16 4.34 -10.56 6.92
CA LYS A 16 4.87 -11.74 7.64
C LYS A 16 4.11 -13.06 7.46
N THR A 17 2.81 -13.05 7.18
CA THR A 17 1.96 -14.24 7.38
C THR A 17 1.07 -14.59 6.18
N ASN A 18 1.41 -14.13 4.97
CA ASN A 18 0.58 -14.45 3.81
C ASN A 18 0.73 -15.92 3.40
N SER A 19 -0.29 -16.44 2.73
CA SER A 19 -0.42 -17.85 2.35
C SER A 19 0.66 -18.35 1.39
N LEU A 20 1.36 -17.44 0.71
CA LEU A 20 2.43 -17.77 -0.22
C LEU A 20 3.82 -17.82 0.44
N GLY A 21 3.92 -17.45 1.72
CA GLY A 21 5.20 -17.41 2.43
C GLY A 21 6.18 -16.36 1.90
N LEU A 22 5.71 -15.39 1.10
CA LEU A 22 6.53 -14.32 0.55
C LEU A 22 6.63 -13.16 1.54
N THR A 23 7.76 -12.49 1.66
CA THR A 23 7.87 -11.29 2.51
C THR A 23 7.61 -10.04 1.69
N HIS A 24 6.69 -9.18 2.13
CA HIS A 24 6.44 -7.87 1.51
C HIS A 24 6.95 -6.75 2.42
N THR A 25 7.64 -5.78 1.84
CA THR A 25 8.05 -4.57 2.55
C THR A 25 6.86 -3.62 2.67
N VAL A 26 6.55 -3.17 3.89
CA VAL A 26 5.53 -2.14 4.11
C VAL A 26 6.13 -0.78 3.76
N VAL A 27 5.55 -0.12 2.77
CA VAL A 27 5.92 1.24 2.34
C VAL A 27 4.83 2.25 2.70
N PRO A 28 5.18 3.51 3.03
CA PRO A 28 4.19 4.58 3.20
C PRO A 28 3.38 4.84 1.92
N SER A 29 2.19 5.42 2.08
CA SER A 29 1.44 5.94 0.94
C SER A 29 2.24 7.04 0.23
N ALA A 30 2.19 7.05 -1.09
CA ALA A 30 2.75 8.13 -1.89
C ALA A 30 1.98 9.46 -1.68
N SER A 31 2.59 10.55 -2.16
CA SER A 31 1.92 11.85 -2.30
C SER A 31 0.68 11.73 -3.17
N LEU A 32 -0.32 12.57 -2.92
CA LEU A 32 -1.49 12.67 -3.81
C LEU A 32 -1.14 13.37 -5.13
N ILE A 33 -0.13 14.24 -5.13
CA ILE A 33 0.37 14.93 -6.32
C ILE A 33 1.25 13.95 -7.11
N ALA A 34 0.91 13.75 -8.39
CA ALA A 34 1.64 12.87 -9.29
C ALA A 34 2.78 13.61 -10.00
N ASP A 35 3.89 12.90 -10.23
CA ASP A 35 5.04 13.39 -11.00
C ASP A 35 4.98 12.96 -12.49
N ASP A 36 3.85 12.37 -12.92
CA ASP A 36 3.61 11.91 -14.29
C ASP A 36 2.75 12.92 -15.05
N PRO A 37 3.17 13.41 -16.24
CA PRO A 37 2.41 14.39 -17.02
C PRO A 37 1.06 13.89 -17.54
N ASN A 38 0.82 12.57 -17.54
CA ASN A 38 -0.44 11.97 -17.95
C ASN A 38 -1.44 11.80 -16.80
N LEU A 39 -1.02 12.04 -15.55
CA LEU A 39 -1.84 11.86 -14.36
C LEU A 39 -2.04 13.18 -13.63
N LEU A 40 -3.30 13.49 -13.32
CA LEU A 40 -3.62 14.65 -12.50
C LEU A 40 -3.29 14.41 -11.01
N LEU A 41 -3.60 13.22 -10.49
CA LEU A 41 -3.35 12.80 -9.10
C LEU A 41 -2.97 11.32 -9.07
N VAL A 42 -2.30 10.89 -8.00
CA VAL A 42 -2.04 9.46 -7.74
C VAL A 42 -3.37 8.76 -7.42
N ASN A 43 -3.84 7.95 -8.36
CA ASN A 43 -5.15 7.29 -8.29
C ASN A 43 -5.10 5.85 -7.75
N ALA A 44 -3.91 5.26 -7.68
CA ALA A 44 -3.72 3.86 -7.29
C ALA A 44 -2.37 3.65 -6.60
N GLY A 45 -2.31 2.62 -5.75
CA GLY A 45 -1.10 2.25 -5.01
C GLY A 45 0.04 1.68 -5.86
N MET A 46 -0.21 1.36 -7.14
CA MET A 46 0.83 0.86 -8.06
C MET A 46 1.64 1.97 -8.74
N VAL A 47 1.12 3.21 -8.78
CA VAL A 47 1.75 4.34 -9.48
C VAL A 47 3.19 4.66 -9.03
N PRO A 48 3.57 4.58 -7.74
CA PRO A 48 4.95 4.88 -7.32
C PRO A 48 5.96 3.74 -7.58
N PHE A 49 5.60 2.70 -8.33
CA PHE A 49 6.43 1.51 -8.60
C PHE A 49 6.52 1.21 -10.11
#